data_AF-A0A7S3ZD52-F1
#
_entry.id   AF-A0A7S3ZD52-F1
#
_cell.length_a   1.000
_cell.length_b   1.000
_cell.length_c   1.000
_cell.angle_alpha   90.00
_cell.angle_beta   90.00
_cell.angle_gamma   90.00
#
_symmetry.space_group_name_H-M   'P 1'
#
loop_
_entity.id
_entity.type
_entity.pdbx_description
1 polymer ?
#
loop_
_entity_poly.entity_id
_entity_poly.type
_entity_poly.pdbx_seq_one_letter_code
_entity_poly.pdbx_strand_id
1 'polypeptide(L)'
;APMAAASAPDLDFDDVSYEEDILRNPFSLKHWWWYLEFKHKAPQKYRYMIYERAVKNLPGSYKLWFKYLTERAFNCKNLSLEDAEWEQTNAAFERALVTMHKMPRIWLDYLKFLIQQKRVTLIRRTFDRALRALPITQHNRIWPLYLRFVQSARIPELAVRVYRRFLKIEPDRVEEF
;
A
#
# COMPACT_ATOMS: atom_id res chain seq x y z
N ALA A 1 -27.17 -23.06 17.69
CA ALA A 1 -26.77 -21.64 17.56
C ALA A 1 -26.74 -21.32 16.07
N PRO A 2 -27.58 -20.42 15.55
CA PRO A 2 -27.64 -20.20 14.11
C PRO A 2 -26.48 -19.30 13.67
N MET A 3 -25.78 -19.74 12.64
CA MET A 3 -24.78 -18.98 11.90
C MET A 3 -25.47 -17.75 11.30
N ALA A 4 -24.99 -16.56 11.66
CA ALA A 4 -25.42 -15.32 11.03
C ALA A 4 -25.05 -15.36 9.54
N ALA A 5 -26.06 -15.48 8.69
CA ALA A 5 -25.93 -15.32 7.26
C ALA A 5 -25.39 -13.91 6.98
N ALA A 6 -24.29 -13.83 6.25
CA ALA A 6 -23.81 -12.57 5.69
C ALA A 6 -24.81 -12.11 4.63
N SER A 7 -25.80 -11.33 5.05
CA SER A 7 -26.65 -10.57 4.16
C SER A 7 -25.77 -9.66 3.30
N ALA A 8 -26.17 -9.47 2.04
CA ALA A 8 -25.66 -8.39 1.22
C ALA A 8 -25.74 -7.06 2.00
N PRO A 9 -24.89 -6.05 1.71
CA PRO A 9 -25.11 -4.74 2.28
C PRO A 9 -26.43 -4.26 1.74
N ASP A 10 -27.48 -4.33 2.53
CA ASP A 10 -28.60 -3.46 2.30
C ASP A 10 -28.04 -2.05 2.43
N LEU A 11 -28.16 -1.27 1.36
CA LEU A 11 -27.87 0.15 1.38
C LEU A 11 -28.82 0.74 2.41
N ASP A 12 -28.30 1.12 3.58
CA ASP A 12 -29.11 1.79 4.59
C ASP A 12 -29.69 3.07 3.98
N PHE A 13 -30.88 3.49 4.40
CA PHE A 13 -31.48 4.75 3.93
C PHE A 13 -30.54 5.95 4.11
N ASP A 14 -29.64 5.88 5.10
CA ASP A 14 -28.62 6.89 5.37
C ASP A 14 -27.52 6.97 4.29
N ASP A 15 -27.38 5.95 3.44
CA ASP A 15 -26.39 5.92 2.34
C ASP A 15 -26.84 6.72 1.12
N VAL A 16 -28.14 6.87 0.93
CA VAL A 16 -28.74 7.46 -0.28
C VAL A 16 -28.19 8.87 -0.51
N SER A 17 -28.10 9.69 0.55
CA SER A 17 -27.58 11.06 0.46
C SER A 17 -26.13 11.09 -0.03
N TYR A 18 -25.27 10.23 0.52
CA TYR A 18 -23.85 10.18 0.13
C TYR A 18 -23.65 9.58 -1.26
N GLU A 19 -24.46 8.59 -1.63
CA GLU A 19 -24.44 8.00 -2.97
C GLU A 19 -24.86 9.02 -4.03
N GLU A 20 -25.92 9.80 -3.79
CA GLU A 20 -26.33 10.89 -4.68
C GLU A 20 -25.23 11.95 -4.82
N ASP A 21 -24.61 12.37 -3.71
CA ASP A 21 -23.54 13.36 -3.72
C ASP A 21 -22.32 12.91 -4.53
N ILE A 22 -21.95 11.64 -4.41
CA ILE A 22 -20.85 11.02 -5.16
C ILE A 22 -21.21 10.88 -6.63
N LEU A 23 -22.46 10.51 -6.96
CA LEU A 23 -22.92 10.42 -8.35
C LEU A 23 -22.93 11.78 -9.03
N ARG A 24 -23.32 12.85 -8.32
CA ARG A 24 -23.27 14.23 -8.81
C ARG A 24 -21.83 14.74 -8.92
N ASN A 25 -20.95 14.35 -7.99
CA ASN A 25 -19.58 14.85 -7.89
C ASN A 25 -18.53 13.73 -7.80
N PRO A 26 -18.38 12.88 -8.84
CA PRO A 26 -17.53 11.68 -8.78
C PRO A 26 -16.03 11.99 -8.67
N PHE A 27 -15.60 13.18 -9.09
CA PHE A 27 -14.20 13.62 -9.01
C PHE A 27 -13.90 14.47 -7.76
N SER A 28 -14.84 14.56 -6.83
CA SER A 28 -14.66 15.35 -5.62
C SER A 28 -14.15 14.48 -4.46
N LEU A 29 -12.89 14.68 -4.08
CA LEU A 29 -12.28 14.01 -2.93
C LEU A 29 -13.10 14.19 -1.64
N LYS A 30 -13.74 15.34 -1.49
CA LYS A 30 -14.50 15.72 -0.30
C LYS A 30 -15.69 14.78 -0.05
N HIS A 31 -16.50 14.51 -1.08
CA HIS A 31 -17.70 13.67 -0.95
C HIS A 31 -17.32 12.20 -0.70
N TRP A 32 -16.33 11.67 -1.42
CA TRP A 32 -15.78 10.34 -1.13
C TRP A 32 -15.24 10.22 0.29
N TRP A 33 -14.53 11.25 0.76
CA TRP A 33 -13.97 11.25 2.11
C TRP A 33 -15.07 11.25 3.18
N TRP A 34 -16.09 12.09 3.03
CA TRP A 34 -17.23 12.11 3.95
C TRP A 34 -17.97 10.79 4.00
N TYR A 35 -18.18 10.14 2.87
CA TYR A 35 -18.85 8.83 2.86
C TYR A 35 -18.00 7.76 3.58
N LEU A 36 -16.69 7.76 3.38
CA LEU A 36 -15.77 6.86 4.07
C LEU A 36 -15.70 7.12 5.58
N GLU A 37 -15.72 8.38 6.01
CA GLU A 37 -15.79 8.76 7.43
C GLU A 37 -17.11 8.31 8.06
N PHE A 38 -18.23 8.51 7.36
CA PHE A 38 -19.54 8.01 7.81
C PHE A 38 -19.51 6.49 8.03
N LYS A 39 -18.94 5.76 7.07
CA LYS A 39 -18.80 4.29 7.13
C LYS A 39 -17.56 3.79 7.89
N HIS A 40 -16.87 4.59 8.69
CA HIS A 40 -15.63 4.16 9.35
C HIS A 40 -15.80 2.90 10.23
N LYS A 41 -16.97 2.68 10.84
CA LYS A 41 -17.29 1.49 11.66
C LYS A 41 -17.86 0.31 10.86
N ALA A 42 -18.15 0.48 9.58
CA ALA A 42 -18.74 -0.58 8.77
C ALA A 42 -17.77 -1.77 8.60
N PRO A 43 -18.28 -2.97 8.25
CA PRO A 43 -17.42 -4.09 7.85
C PRO A 43 -16.41 -3.69 6.77
N GLN A 44 -15.19 -4.25 6.86
CA GLN A 44 -14.07 -3.92 5.96
C GLN A 44 -14.43 -4.07 4.48
N LYS A 45 -15.25 -5.08 4.14
CA LYS A 45 -15.69 -5.36 2.78
C LYS A 45 -16.42 -4.16 2.16
N TYR A 46 -17.28 -3.49 2.93
CA TYR A 46 -18.01 -2.30 2.46
C TYR A 46 -17.11 -1.10 2.30
N ARG A 47 -16.23 -0.85 3.27
CA ARG A 47 -15.24 0.24 3.14
C ARG A 47 -14.35 0.04 1.91
N TYR A 48 -13.90 -1.19 1.64
CA TYR A 48 -13.12 -1.51 0.45
C TYR A 48 -13.88 -1.26 -0.84
N MET A 49 -15.17 -1.58 -0.91
CA MET A 49 -16.00 -1.26 -2.08
C MET A 49 -16.04 0.25 -2.35
N ILE A 50 -16.20 1.06 -1.30
CA ILE A 50 -16.21 2.52 -1.42
C ILE A 50 -14.82 3.02 -1.86
N TYR A 51 -13.73 2.52 -1.25
CA TYR A 51 -12.37 2.88 -1.68
C TYR A 51 -12.09 2.52 -3.13
N GLU A 52 -12.46 1.32 -3.59
CA GLU A 52 -12.27 0.88 -4.98
C GLU A 52 -12.96 1.81 -5.97
N ARG A 53 -14.20 2.21 -5.66
CA ARG A 53 -14.94 3.19 -6.47
C ARG A 53 -14.26 4.56 -6.42
N ALA A 54 -13.81 5.00 -5.24
CA ALA A 54 -13.16 6.28 -5.07
C ALA A 54 -11.84 6.37 -5.86
N VAL A 55 -10.96 5.36 -5.76
CA VAL A 55 -9.67 5.36 -6.47
C VAL A 55 -9.83 5.15 -7.98
N LYS A 56 -10.92 4.52 -8.43
CA LYS A 56 -11.25 4.42 -9.86
C LYS A 56 -11.59 5.80 -10.45
N ASN A 57 -12.34 6.61 -9.73
CA ASN A 57 -12.67 7.98 -10.16
C ASN A 57 -11.52 8.97 -9.90
N LEU A 58 -10.75 8.76 -8.83
CA LEU A 58 -9.66 9.63 -8.39
C LEU A 58 -8.34 8.86 -8.24
N PRO A 59 -7.75 8.36 -9.34
CA PRO A 59 -6.57 7.51 -9.27
C PRO A 59 -5.30 8.26 -8.83
N GLY A 60 -5.29 9.60 -8.93
CA GLY A 60 -4.19 10.44 -8.45
C GLY A 60 -4.30 10.88 -6.98
N SER A 61 -5.37 10.51 -6.27
CA SER A 61 -5.58 10.97 -4.89
C SER A 61 -4.68 10.21 -3.93
N TYR A 62 -3.57 10.84 -3.53
CA TYR A 62 -2.68 10.29 -2.50
C TYR A 62 -3.40 9.97 -1.21
N LYS A 63 -4.30 10.86 -0.75
CA LYS A 63 -5.02 10.70 0.51
C LYS A 63 -5.86 9.41 0.53
N LEU A 64 -6.60 9.14 -0.55
CA LEU A 64 -7.45 7.95 -0.66
C LEU A 64 -6.62 6.67 -0.71
N TRP A 65 -5.63 6.63 -1.60
CA TRP A 65 -4.75 5.47 -1.73
C TRP A 65 -3.96 5.18 -0.46
N PHE A 66 -3.39 6.21 0.17
CA PHE A 66 -2.64 6.03 1.41
C PHE A 66 -3.51 5.42 2.52
N LYS A 67 -4.71 5.96 2.72
CA LYS A 67 -5.65 5.44 3.73
C LYS A 67 -6.09 4.02 3.38
N TYR A 68 -6.45 3.77 2.12
CA TYR A 68 -6.90 2.47 1.65
C TYR A 68 -5.86 1.37 1.82
N LEU A 69 -4.62 1.63 1.36
CA LEU A 69 -3.51 0.68 1.44
C LEU A 69 -3.08 0.41 2.88
N THR A 70 -3.07 1.46 3.73
CA THR A 70 -2.76 1.30 5.16
C THR A 70 -3.79 0.42 5.84
N GLU A 71 -5.07 0.62 5.54
CA GLU A 71 -6.15 -0.19 6.11
C GLU A 71 -6.07 -1.65 5.65
N ARG A 72 -5.86 -1.89 4.35
CA ARG A 72 -5.64 -3.25 3.81
C ARG A 72 -4.45 -3.95 4.46
N ALA A 73 -3.29 -3.28 4.50
CA ALA A 73 -2.08 -3.84 5.08
C ALA A 73 -2.24 -4.12 6.58
N PHE A 74 -3.01 -3.30 7.31
CA PHE A 74 -3.32 -3.56 8.72
C PHE A 74 -4.18 -4.81 8.89
N ASN A 75 -5.22 -4.98 8.07
CA ASN A 75 -6.13 -6.12 8.15
C ASN A 75 -5.45 -7.44 7.77
N CYS A 76 -4.46 -7.41 6.87
CA CYS A 76 -3.65 -8.60 6.55
C CYS A 76 -2.78 -9.10 7.72
N LYS A 77 -2.44 -8.27 8.71
CA LYS A 77 -1.54 -8.68 9.81
C LYS A 77 -2.12 -9.78 10.70
N ASN A 78 -3.43 -9.87 10.78
CA ASN A 78 -4.13 -10.86 11.61
C ASN A 78 -4.50 -12.14 10.85
N LEU A 79 -4.13 -12.21 9.57
CA LEU A 79 -4.44 -13.31 8.66
C LEU A 79 -3.23 -14.22 8.44
N SER A 80 -3.48 -15.45 8.00
CA SER A 80 -2.42 -16.36 7.58
C SER A 80 -1.72 -15.81 6.34
N LEU A 81 -0.43 -16.14 6.16
CA LEU A 81 0.35 -15.69 4.98
C LEU A 81 -0.16 -16.29 3.66
N GLU A 82 -0.98 -17.33 3.72
CA GLU A 82 -1.59 -18.00 2.56
C GLU A 82 -2.95 -17.40 2.17
N ASP A 83 -3.48 -16.47 2.96
CA ASP A 83 -4.77 -15.85 2.67
C ASP A 83 -4.72 -14.99 1.41
N ALA A 84 -5.77 -15.09 0.59
CA ALA A 84 -5.91 -14.34 -0.66
C ALA A 84 -5.85 -12.81 -0.46
N GLU A 85 -6.12 -12.32 0.76
CA GLU A 85 -6.03 -10.91 1.12
C GLU A 85 -4.62 -10.33 0.97
N TRP A 86 -3.57 -11.14 1.17
CA TRP A 86 -2.19 -10.72 0.94
C TRP A 86 -1.94 -10.37 -0.53
N GLU A 87 -2.40 -11.23 -1.43
CA GLU A 87 -2.22 -11.04 -2.86
C GLU A 87 -3.13 -9.92 -3.40
N GLN A 88 -4.36 -9.80 -2.89
CA GLN A 88 -5.22 -8.66 -3.21
C GLN A 88 -4.62 -7.33 -2.77
N THR A 89 -3.97 -7.29 -1.61
CA THR A 89 -3.29 -6.09 -1.10
C THR A 89 -2.04 -5.79 -1.93
N ASN A 90 -1.27 -6.81 -2.33
CA ASN A 90 -0.18 -6.66 -3.30
C ASN A 90 -0.67 -6.03 -4.61
N ALA A 91 -1.78 -6.54 -5.16
CA ALA A 91 -2.39 -6.00 -6.37
C ALA A 91 -2.88 -4.55 -6.20
N ALA A 92 -3.41 -4.20 -5.02
CA ALA A 92 -3.78 -2.81 -4.71
C ALA A 92 -2.57 -1.88 -4.67
N PHE A 93 -1.44 -2.30 -4.08
CA PHE A 93 -0.20 -1.52 -4.11
C PHE A 93 0.33 -1.33 -5.53
N GLU A 94 0.37 -2.39 -6.34
CA GLU A 94 0.83 -2.30 -7.74
C GLU A 94 -0.05 -1.34 -8.56
N ARG A 95 -1.38 -1.37 -8.36
CA ARG A 95 -2.30 -0.39 -9.00
C ARG A 95 -2.03 1.03 -8.55
N ALA A 96 -1.82 1.26 -7.25
CA ALA A 96 -1.50 2.60 -6.74
C ALA A 96 -0.20 3.14 -7.34
N LEU A 97 0.79 2.28 -7.56
CA LEU A 97 2.08 2.66 -8.13
C LEU A 97 1.99 3.04 -9.61
N VAL A 98 0.98 2.62 -10.36
CA VAL A 98 0.77 3.06 -11.75
C VAL A 98 0.65 4.59 -11.82
N THR A 99 -0.14 5.20 -10.94
CA THR A 99 -0.34 6.65 -10.92
C THR A 99 0.60 7.37 -9.95
N MET A 100 1.01 6.73 -8.85
CA MET A 100 1.77 7.36 -7.77
C MET A 100 3.19 6.84 -7.58
N HIS A 101 3.82 6.31 -8.62
CA HIS A 101 5.23 5.86 -8.60
C HIS A 101 6.25 6.90 -8.11
N LYS A 102 5.93 8.21 -8.17
CA LYS A 102 6.82 9.27 -7.67
C LYS A 102 6.74 9.49 -6.16
N MET A 103 5.78 8.86 -5.47
CA MET A 103 5.55 9.07 -4.03
C MET A 103 6.34 8.07 -3.19
N PRO A 104 7.42 8.47 -2.48
CA PRO A 104 8.28 7.54 -1.77
C PRO A 104 7.58 6.84 -0.61
N ARG A 105 6.55 7.46 -0.01
CA ARG A 105 5.81 6.88 1.11
C ARG A 105 5.09 5.59 0.73
N ILE A 106 4.48 5.54 -0.45
CA ILE A 106 3.75 4.36 -0.94
C ILE A 106 4.72 3.21 -1.18
N TRP A 107 5.88 3.49 -1.78
CA TRP A 107 6.95 2.51 -1.93
C TRP A 107 7.41 1.97 -0.59
N LEU A 108 7.66 2.83 0.40
CA LEU A 108 8.09 2.40 1.73
C LEU A 108 7.07 1.48 2.41
N ASP A 109 5.79 1.85 2.35
CA ASP A 109 4.73 1.06 2.96
C ASP A 109 4.56 -0.28 2.23
N TYR A 110 4.67 -0.29 0.90
CA TYR A 110 4.66 -1.53 0.10
C TYR A 110 5.86 -2.44 0.42
N LEU A 111 7.08 -1.88 0.49
CA LEU A 111 8.28 -2.63 0.81
C LEU A 111 8.23 -3.23 2.21
N LYS A 112 7.76 -2.47 3.21
CA LYS A 112 7.54 -2.98 4.57
C LYS A 112 6.52 -4.12 4.59
N PHE A 113 5.45 -4.00 3.80
CA PHE A 113 4.44 -5.05 3.66
C PHE A 113 5.02 -6.32 3.01
N LEU A 114 5.79 -6.19 1.92
CA LEU A 114 6.42 -7.34 1.25
C LEU A 114 7.45 -8.05 2.13
N ILE A 115 8.19 -7.32 2.98
CA ILE A 115 9.16 -7.92 3.91
C ILE A 115 8.48 -8.92 4.85
N GLN A 116 7.22 -8.67 5.25
CA GLN A 116 6.46 -9.58 6.11
C GLN A 116 6.13 -10.91 5.41
N GLN A 117 5.98 -10.89 4.09
CA GLN A 117 5.70 -12.09 3.27
C GLN A 117 6.93 -12.98 3.06
N LYS A 118 8.14 -12.51 3.41
CA LYS A 118 9.42 -13.25 3.29
C LYS A 118 9.76 -13.75 1.87
N ARG A 119 9.16 -13.16 0.83
CA ARG A 119 9.43 -13.49 -0.59
C ARG A 119 10.65 -12.73 -1.10
N VAL A 120 11.86 -13.21 -0.76
CA VAL A 120 13.14 -12.53 -1.01
C VAL A 120 13.30 -12.01 -2.45
N THR A 121 13.02 -12.83 -3.45
CA THR A 121 13.16 -12.46 -4.86
C THR A 121 12.23 -11.31 -5.27
N LEU A 122 10.98 -11.34 -4.79
CA LEU A 122 9.99 -10.29 -5.04
C LEU A 122 10.42 -8.98 -4.36
N ILE A 123 10.75 -9.06 -3.07
CA ILE A 123 11.21 -7.91 -2.27
C ILE A 123 12.39 -7.21 -2.97
N ARG A 124 13.40 -7.97 -3.38
CA ARG A 124 14.58 -7.44 -4.09
C ARG A 124 14.19 -6.70 -5.38
N ARG A 125 13.37 -7.33 -6.22
CA ARG A 125 12.91 -6.72 -7.49
C ARG A 125 12.10 -5.44 -7.23
N THR A 126 11.32 -5.40 -6.16
CA THR A 126 10.53 -4.22 -5.79
C THR A 126 11.42 -3.10 -5.26
N PHE A 127 12.46 -3.38 -4.46
CA PHE A 127 13.47 -2.38 -4.08
C PHE A 127 14.16 -1.78 -5.31
N ASP A 128 14.57 -2.63 -6.25
CA ASP A 128 15.18 -2.20 -7.51
C ASP A 128 14.22 -1.35 -8.38
N ARG A 129 12.92 -1.63 -8.33
CA ARG A 129 11.90 -0.80 -9.00
C ARG A 129 11.71 0.54 -8.29
N ALA A 130 11.66 0.56 -6.96
CA ALA A 130 11.53 1.78 -6.17
C ALA A 130 12.69 2.76 -6.44
N LEU A 131 13.94 2.27 -6.42
CA LEU A 131 15.13 3.10 -6.70
C LEU A 131 15.18 3.61 -8.15
N ARG A 132 14.56 2.90 -9.11
CA ARG A 132 14.44 3.38 -10.50
C ARG A 132 13.33 4.41 -10.67
N ALA A 133 12.23 4.26 -9.93
CA ALA A 133 11.07 5.13 -10.04
C ALA A 133 11.25 6.46 -9.29
N LEU A 134 12.01 6.47 -8.19
CA LEU A 134 12.20 7.63 -7.34
C LEU A 134 13.46 8.43 -7.74
N PRO A 135 13.43 9.77 -7.62
CA PRO A 135 14.62 10.60 -7.75
C PRO A 135 15.70 10.22 -6.73
N ILE A 136 16.97 10.41 -7.09
CA ILE A 136 18.14 10.07 -6.25
C ILE A 136 18.07 10.77 -4.88
N THR A 137 17.53 11.99 -4.82
CA THR A 137 17.33 12.75 -3.57
C THR A 137 16.41 12.06 -2.55
N GLN A 138 15.65 11.05 -2.96
CA GLN A 138 14.76 10.27 -2.11
C GLN A 138 15.29 8.85 -1.82
N HIS A 139 16.43 8.46 -2.41
CA HIS A 139 17.00 7.11 -2.23
C HIS A 139 17.44 6.86 -0.80
N ASN A 140 17.92 7.90 -0.11
CA ASN A 140 18.20 7.93 1.32
C ASN A 140 17.05 7.41 2.21
N ARG A 141 15.79 7.48 1.76
CA ARG A 141 14.65 6.92 2.50
C ARG A 141 14.50 5.41 2.31
N ILE A 142 14.88 4.90 1.14
CA ILE A 142 14.73 3.49 0.74
C ILE A 142 15.91 2.65 1.24
N TRP A 143 17.14 3.18 1.14
CA TRP A 143 18.36 2.45 1.48
C TRP A 143 18.38 1.87 2.90
N PRO A 144 18.02 2.60 3.96
CA PRO A 144 18.03 2.05 5.32
C PRO A 144 17.12 0.83 5.46
N LEU A 145 15.96 0.83 4.79
CA LEU A 145 15.05 -0.31 4.79
C LEU A 145 15.63 -1.47 3.99
N TYR A 146 16.29 -1.19 2.87
CA TYR A 146 16.90 -2.21 2.01
C TYR A 146 18.08 -2.91 2.70
N LEU A 147 18.97 -2.15 3.35
CA LEU A 147 20.11 -2.69 4.09
C LEU A 147 19.66 -3.56 5.27
N ARG A 148 18.67 -3.11 6.05
CA ARG A 148 18.08 -3.93 7.14
C ARG A 148 17.49 -5.24 6.63
N PHE A 149 16.79 -5.21 5.49
CA PHE A 149 16.25 -6.43 4.86
C PHE A 149 17.37 -7.39 4.44
N VAL A 150 18.42 -6.86 3.83
CA VAL A 150 19.55 -7.66 3.36
C VAL A 150 20.31 -8.32 4.52
N GLN A 151 20.51 -7.58 5.61
CA GLN A 151 21.11 -8.13 6.84
C GLN A 151 20.25 -9.26 7.43
N SER A 152 18.92 -9.11 7.43
CA SER A 152 18.01 -10.14 7.97
C SER A 152 17.84 -11.34 7.04
N ALA A 153 17.99 -11.17 5.73
CA ALA A 153 17.83 -12.24 4.74
C ALA A 153 18.94 -13.32 4.79
N ARG A 154 20.06 -13.07 5.50
CA ARG A 154 21.22 -14.00 5.64
C ARG A 154 21.77 -14.53 4.31
N ILE A 155 21.73 -13.71 3.24
CA ILE A 155 22.32 -14.05 1.93
C ILE A 155 23.51 -13.11 1.68
N PRO A 156 24.76 -13.56 1.92
CA PRO A 156 25.94 -12.71 1.86
C PRO A 156 26.19 -12.11 0.47
N GLU A 157 25.97 -12.89 -0.60
CA GLU A 157 26.19 -12.41 -1.97
C GLU A 157 25.27 -11.26 -2.35
N LEU A 158 23.99 -11.37 -1.98
CA LEU A 158 23.01 -10.30 -2.17
C LEU A 158 23.44 -9.06 -1.38
N ALA A 159 23.91 -9.26 -0.15
CA ALA A 159 24.37 -8.16 0.68
C ALA A 159 25.52 -7.40 0.04
N VAL A 160 26.59 -8.09 -0.34
CA VAL A 160 27.76 -7.45 -0.96
C VAL A 160 27.37 -6.69 -2.23
N ARG A 161 26.48 -7.25 -3.08
CA ARG A 161 26.02 -6.57 -4.30
C ARG A 161 25.23 -5.30 -4.00
N VAL A 162 24.32 -5.35 -3.02
CA VAL A 162 23.49 -4.19 -2.65
C VAL A 162 24.33 -3.12 -1.98
N TYR A 163 25.21 -3.49 -1.05
CA TYR A 163 26.16 -2.57 -0.41
C TYR A 163 27.09 -1.89 -1.41
N ARG A 164 27.69 -2.64 -2.35
CA ARG A 164 28.52 -2.04 -3.41
C ARG A 164 27.75 -1.01 -4.25
N ARG A 165 26.46 -1.26 -4.50
CA ARG A 165 25.62 -0.32 -5.26
C ARG A 165 25.28 0.92 -4.44
N PHE A 166 25.00 0.76 -3.15
CA PHE A 166 24.78 1.87 -2.23
C PHE A 166 26.01 2.80 -2.18
N LEU A 167 27.20 2.25 -1.99
CA LEU A 167 28.47 2.99 -1.93
C LEU A 167 28.77 3.78 -3.21
N LYS A 168 28.32 3.29 -4.38
CA LYS A 168 28.49 4.01 -5.66
C LYS A 168 27.58 5.23 -5.81
N ILE A 169 26.43 5.23 -5.14
CA ILE A 169 25.40 6.26 -5.29
C ILE A 169 25.54 7.33 -4.19
N GLU A 170 25.85 6.91 -2.97
CA GLU A 170 26.05 7.80 -1.82
C GLU A 170 27.40 7.49 -1.13
N PRO A 171 28.53 7.93 -1.71
CA PRO A 171 29.85 7.71 -1.11
C PRO A 171 30.07 8.50 0.19
N ASP A 172 29.24 9.49 0.50
CA ASP A 172 29.38 10.33 1.70
C ASP A 172 28.70 9.74 2.95
N ARG A 173 27.94 8.64 2.80
CA ARG A 173 27.16 8.02 3.90
C ARG A 173 27.66 6.65 4.33
N VAL A 174 28.92 6.34 4.03
CA VAL A 174 29.55 5.08 4.45
C VAL A 174 29.64 4.97 5.97
N GLU A 175 29.77 6.10 6.67
CA GLU A 175 30.00 6.12 8.12
C GLU A 175 28.74 5.85 8.97
N GLU A 176 27.55 5.85 8.37
CA GLU A 176 26.28 5.60 9.08
C GLU A 176 25.91 4.11 9.22
N PHE A 177 26.64 3.18 8.57
CA PHE A 177 26.26 1.75 8.44
C PHE A 177 27.44 0.78 8.35
#